data_AF-A0A1B0DH02-F1
#
_entry.id   AF-A0A1B0DH02-F1
#
_cell.length_a   1.000
_cell.length_b   1.000
_cell.length_c   1.000
_cell.angle_alpha   90.00
_cell.angle_beta   90.00
_cell.angle_gamma   90.00
#
_symmetry.space_group_name_H-M   'P 1'
#
loop_
_entity.id
_entity.type
_entity.pdbx_description
1 polymer ?
#
loop_
_entity_poly.entity_id
_entity_poly.type
_entity_poly.pdbx_seq_one_letter_code
_entity_poly.pdbx_strand_id
1 'polypeptide(L)'
;MPLMKRKEFKPLPPPDDLKDNEEVFYCPITKEVFRKHEDYFERVMLINSMLWTCALTGKTSLTYTEALESEQNARETLCNFSKPIKTAVVIICSYTRRSGMMDLIEELYSYMKDRYFKGEEVIYCAKGETEMYGKILGFVKDSTNCAEIEYKVQLFRKKETKSIQGKDLRRHKTRLTREKLKFFLKDNTEMLKGALVIKGPILKKYTNNSTIKFENIHIGKPPVFETSSRVLYLKIIHFITSMAYQQ
;
A
#
# COMPACT_ATOMS: atom_id res chain seq x y z
N MET A 1 -14.79 0.36 9.57
CA MET A 1 -15.56 -0.38 10.57
C MET A 1 -15.39 -1.86 10.28
N PRO A 2 -15.19 -2.69 11.32
CA PRO A 2 -15.02 -4.12 11.19
C PRO A 2 -16.18 -4.77 10.42
N LEU A 3 -15.85 -5.85 9.72
CA LEU A 3 -16.83 -6.64 8.98
C LEU A 3 -17.29 -7.83 9.82
N MET A 4 -18.59 -8.08 9.81
CA MET A 4 -19.22 -9.29 10.31
C MET A 4 -19.87 -10.01 9.13
N LYS A 5 -19.49 -11.28 8.90
CA LYS A 5 -19.97 -12.07 7.74
C LYS A 5 -19.83 -11.29 6.40
N ARG A 6 -18.68 -10.61 6.23
CA ARG A 6 -18.33 -9.75 5.06
C ARG A 6 -19.19 -8.51 4.86
N LYS A 7 -20.07 -8.17 5.81
CA LYS A 7 -20.83 -6.91 5.80
C LYS A 7 -20.27 -5.97 6.84
N GLU A 8 -20.25 -4.68 6.51
CA GLU A 8 -19.90 -3.65 7.48
C GLU A 8 -20.88 -3.68 8.65
N PHE A 9 -20.33 -3.74 9.86
CA PHE A 9 -21.14 -3.62 11.06
C PHE A 9 -21.43 -2.16 11.36
N LYS A 10 -22.70 -1.89 11.66
CA LYS A 10 -23.20 -0.57 12.01
C LYS A 10 -23.81 -0.67 13.41
N PRO A 11 -23.22 0.01 14.41
CA PRO A 11 -23.86 0.16 15.71
C PRO A 11 -25.25 0.79 15.56
N LEU A 12 -26.16 0.40 16.42
CA LEU A 12 -27.49 0.99 16.51
C LEU A 12 -27.36 2.43 17.05
N PRO A 13 -28.15 3.38 16.54
CA PRO A 13 -28.25 4.68 17.18
C PRO A 13 -28.89 4.55 18.57
N PRO A 14 -28.62 5.49 19.49
CA PRO A 14 -29.38 5.59 20.74
C PRO A 14 -30.89 5.70 20.46
N PRO A 15 -31.77 5.15 21.32
CA PRO A 15 -33.22 5.35 21.19
C PRO A 15 -33.60 6.84 21.22
N ASP A 16 -34.47 7.27 20.31
CA ASP A 16 -34.89 8.68 20.19
C ASP A 16 -35.71 9.17 21.40
N ASP A 17 -36.33 8.25 22.14
CA ASP A 17 -37.19 8.49 23.30
C ASP A 17 -36.44 8.31 24.64
N LEU A 18 -35.11 8.24 24.61
CA LEU A 18 -34.27 8.08 25.80
C LEU A 18 -34.38 9.33 26.70
N LYS A 19 -34.75 9.12 27.97
CA LYS A 19 -34.84 10.21 28.96
C LYS A 19 -33.51 10.40 29.70
N ASP A 20 -33.20 11.65 30.08
CA ASP A 20 -31.93 12.00 30.76
C ASP A 20 -31.66 11.20 32.06
N ASN A 21 -32.71 10.78 32.77
CA ASN A 21 -32.61 10.05 34.03
C ASN A 21 -32.93 8.55 33.89
N GLU A 22 -32.98 8.02 32.68
CA GLU A 22 -33.27 6.61 32.42
C GLU A 22 -32.05 5.72 32.69
N GLU A 23 -32.20 4.70 33.54
CA GLU A 23 -31.15 3.69 33.74
C GLU A 23 -31.09 2.74 32.54
N VAL A 24 -29.90 2.65 31.96
CA VAL A 24 -29.65 1.87 30.74
C VAL A 24 -28.31 1.15 30.81
N PHE A 25 -28.17 0.10 29.99
CA PHE A 25 -26.92 -0.61 29.79
C PHE A 25 -26.14 0.01 28.63
N TYR A 26 -24.93 0.50 28.88
CA TYR A 26 -24.09 1.12 27.87
C TYR A 26 -22.94 0.20 27.45
N CYS A 27 -22.78 -0.04 26.15
CA CYS A 27 -21.62 -0.73 25.61
C CYS A 27 -20.53 0.28 25.21
N PRO A 28 -19.44 0.43 25.99
CA PRO A 28 -18.43 1.45 25.74
C PRO A 28 -17.63 1.22 24.45
N ILE A 29 -17.60 -0.01 23.94
CA ILE A 29 -16.83 -0.38 22.75
C ILE A 29 -17.57 0.01 21.47
N THR A 30 -18.85 -0.36 21.35
CA THR A 30 -19.68 -0.03 20.18
C THR A 30 -20.42 1.29 20.32
N LYS A 31 -20.39 1.90 21.50
CA LYS A 31 -21.08 3.15 21.87
C LYS A 31 -22.60 3.04 21.81
N GLU A 32 -23.14 1.84 21.99
CA GLU A 32 -24.57 1.58 21.97
C GLU A 32 -25.19 1.61 23.36
N VAL A 33 -26.48 1.92 23.40
CA VAL A 33 -27.31 1.97 24.60
C VAL A 33 -28.42 0.93 24.48
N PHE A 34 -28.65 0.17 25.55
CA PHE A 34 -29.64 -0.90 25.62
C PHE A 34 -30.51 -0.73 26.86
N ARG A 35 -31.83 -0.89 26.72
CA ARG A 35 -32.77 -0.89 27.86
C ARG A 35 -32.81 -2.25 28.57
N LYS A 36 -32.65 -3.33 27.81
CA LYS A 36 -32.70 -4.70 28.34
C LYS A 36 -31.30 -5.23 28.56
N HIS A 37 -31.12 -5.94 29.68
CA HIS A 37 -29.88 -6.63 29.98
C HIS A 37 -29.55 -7.72 28.94
N GLU A 38 -30.56 -8.44 28.45
CA GLU A 38 -30.38 -9.50 27.44
C GLU A 38 -29.76 -8.96 26.14
N ASP A 39 -30.30 -7.86 25.59
CA ASP A 39 -29.78 -7.22 24.37
C ASP A 39 -28.32 -6.75 24.55
N TYR A 40 -28.01 -6.18 25.72
CA TYR A 40 -26.66 -5.78 26.09
C TYR A 40 -25.72 -7.00 26.18
N PHE A 41 -26.15 -8.06 26.84
CA PHE A 41 -25.36 -9.28 27.01
C PHE A 41 -25.07 -9.95 25.66
N GLU A 42 -26.07 -10.06 24.78
CA GLU A 42 -25.88 -10.55 23.41
C GLU A 42 -24.86 -9.70 22.64
N ARG A 43 -24.92 -8.36 22.80
CA ARG A 43 -23.93 -7.46 22.21
C ARG A 43 -22.51 -7.76 22.70
N VAL A 44 -22.35 -7.89 24.02
CA VAL A 44 -21.06 -8.18 24.65
C VAL A 44 -20.51 -9.53 24.17
N MET A 45 -21.34 -10.56 24.09
CA MET A 45 -20.94 -11.87 23.53
C MET A 45 -20.51 -11.74 22.07
N LEU A 46 -21.27 -11.00 21.26
CA LEU A 46 -20.98 -10.81 19.84
C LEU A 46 -19.65 -10.10 19.61
N ILE A 47 -19.38 -8.99 20.30
CA ILE A 47 -18.13 -8.22 20.09
C ILE A 47 -16.89 -8.95 20.58
N ASN A 48 -17.04 -9.83 21.59
CA ASN A 48 -15.97 -10.68 22.11
C ASN A 48 -15.79 -11.99 21.33
N SER A 49 -16.73 -12.34 20.45
CA SER A 49 -16.59 -13.52 19.59
C SER A 49 -15.58 -13.27 18.46
N MET A 50 -14.83 -14.30 18.07
CA MET A 50 -13.82 -14.24 16.99
C MET A 50 -14.45 -14.33 15.59
N LEU A 51 -15.50 -13.55 15.33
CA LEU A 51 -16.26 -13.57 14.07
C LEU A 51 -15.95 -12.37 13.16
N TRP A 52 -15.05 -11.49 13.59
CA TRP A 52 -14.80 -10.21 12.95
C TRP A 52 -13.66 -10.29 11.94
N THR A 53 -13.76 -9.44 10.93
CA THR A 53 -12.73 -9.25 9.92
C THR A 53 -12.38 -7.78 9.81
N CYS A 54 -11.08 -7.46 9.84
CA CYS A 54 -10.62 -6.10 9.59
C CYS A 54 -10.91 -5.72 8.11
N ALA A 55 -11.68 -4.66 7.87
CA ALA A 55 -12.07 -4.28 6.52
C ALA A 55 -10.86 -3.87 5.65
N LEU A 56 -9.85 -3.25 6.27
CA LEU A 56 -8.65 -2.78 5.60
C LEU A 56 -7.69 -3.93 5.28
N THR A 57 -7.31 -4.72 6.29
CA THR A 57 -6.27 -5.74 6.14
C THR A 57 -6.79 -7.08 5.60
N GLY A 58 -8.08 -7.35 5.79
CA GLY A 58 -8.72 -8.64 5.51
C GLY A 58 -8.38 -9.74 6.51
N LYS A 59 -7.67 -9.43 7.61
CA LYS A 59 -7.43 -10.38 8.70
C LYS A 59 -8.77 -10.80 9.32
N THR A 60 -9.01 -12.10 9.40
CA THR A 60 -10.23 -12.74 9.90
C THR A 60 -10.03 -13.30 11.30
N SER A 61 -11.11 -13.81 11.89
CA SER A 61 -11.09 -14.48 13.20
C SER A 61 -10.62 -13.57 14.33
N LEU A 62 -11.01 -12.30 14.25
CA LEU A 62 -10.72 -11.28 15.25
C LEU A 62 -11.95 -11.06 16.13
N THR A 63 -11.74 -10.55 17.34
CA THR A 63 -12.77 -9.83 18.11
C THR A 63 -13.02 -8.45 17.48
N TYR A 64 -14.09 -7.78 17.90
CA TYR A 64 -14.41 -6.45 17.38
C TYR A 64 -13.29 -5.44 17.66
N THR A 65 -12.75 -5.46 18.88
CA THR A 65 -11.67 -4.56 19.32
C THR A 65 -10.38 -4.81 18.56
N GLU A 66 -9.98 -6.07 18.38
CA GLU A 66 -8.79 -6.42 17.58
C GLU A 66 -8.96 -6.02 16.11
N ALA A 67 -10.18 -6.15 15.56
CA ALA A 67 -10.45 -5.69 14.20
C ALA A 67 -10.34 -4.16 14.08
N LEU A 68 -10.83 -3.40 15.06
CA LEU A 68 -10.66 -1.95 15.13
C LEU A 68 -9.19 -1.54 15.24
N GLU A 69 -8.44 -2.19 16.12
CA GLU A 69 -7.00 -1.94 16.27
C GLU A 69 -6.25 -2.27 14.96
N SER A 70 -6.57 -3.40 14.33
CA SER A 70 -5.99 -3.76 13.04
C SER A 70 -6.31 -2.74 11.94
N GLU A 71 -7.50 -2.13 11.96
CA GLU A 71 -7.84 -1.05 11.03
C GLU A 71 -7.02 0.21 11.32
N GLN A 72 -6.93 0.59 12.58
CA GLN A 72 -6.17 1.78 13.00
C GLN A 72 -4.69 1.66 12.60
N ASN A 73 -4.07 0.52 12.91
CA ASN A 73 -2.69 0.23 12.54
C ASN A 73 -2.46 0.27 11.02
N ALA A 74 -3.44 -0.20 10.23
CA ALA A 74 -3.38 -0.12 8.77
C ALA A 74 -3.47 1.31 8.25
N ARG A 75 -4.33 2.16 8.84
CA ARG A 75 -4.44 3.59 8.49
C ARG A 75 -3.14 4.34 8.77
N GLU A 76 -2.56 4.13 9.95
CA GLU A 76 -1.29 4.76 10.34
C GLU A 76 -0.14 4.31 9.42
N THR A 77 -0.12 3.03 9.06
CA THR A 77 0.83 2.46 8.10
C THR A 77 0.75 3.17 6.74
N LEU A 78 -0.46 3.39 6.22
CA LEU A 78 -0.70 4.10 4.96
C LEU A 78 -0.38 5.60 5.02
N CYS A 79 -0.67 6.25 6.16
CA CYS A 79 -0.34 7.66 6.40
C CYS A 79 1.17 7.89 6.31
N ASN A 80 1.94 7.00 6.93
CA ASN A 80 3.41 7.02 6.94
C ASN A 80 4.06 6.49 5.64
N PHE A 81 3.28 6.24 4.58
CA PHE A 81 3.81 5.77 3.31
C PHE A 81 4.19 6.97 2.42
N SER A 82 5.50 7.15 2.21
CA SER A 82 6.06 8.39 1.65
C SER A 82 5.69 8.60 0.18
N LYS A 83 5.49 9.86 -0.19
CA LYS A 83 5.11 10.25 -1.56
C LYS A 83 6.09 9.75 -2.63
N PRO A 84 7.44 9.85 -2.48
CA PRO A 84 8.39 9.33 -3.47
C PRO A 84 8.22 7.84 -3.74
N ILE A 85 8.02 7.05 -2.69
CA ILE A 85 7.84 5.60 -2.83
C ILE A 85 6.48 5.30 -3.48
N LYS A 86 5.40 5.99 -3.09
CA LYS A 86 4.09 5.85 -3.77
C LYS A 86 4.18 6.19 -5.26
N THR A 87 4.89 7.25 -5.62
CA THR A 87 5.15 7.61 -7.03
C THR A 87 5.89 6.50 -7.75
N ALA A 88 6.94 5.95 -7.13
CA ALA A 88 7.69 4.83 -7.69
C ALA A 88 6.81 3.59 -7.89
N VAL A 89 6.00 3.20 -6.89
CA VAL A 89 5.04 2.09 -7.00
C VAL A 89 4.10 2.28 -8.18
N VAL A 90 3.49 3.46 -8.31
CA VAL A 90 2.53 3.75 -9.39
C VAL A 90 3.18 3.61 -10.76
N ILE A 91 4.37 4.18 -10.94
CA ILE A 91 5.09 4.14 -12.22
C ILE A 91 5.59 2.73 -12.52
N ILE A 92 6.20 2.03 -11.56
CA ILE A 92 6.72 0.67 -11.76
C ILE A 92 5.58 -0.32 -12.04
N CYS A 93 4.45 -0.19 -11.33
CA CYS A 93 3.26 -1.01 -11.56
C CYS A 93 2.70 -0.85 -12.99
N SER A 94 2.95 0.27 -13.68
CA SER A 94 2.52 0.42 -15.08
C SER A 94 3.29 -0.50 -16.04
N TYR A 95 4.45 -1.01 -15.63
CA TYR A 95 5.27 -1.96 -16.40
C TYR A 95 5.01 -3.42 -16.02
N THR A 96 4.24 -3.71 -14.97
CA THR A 96 3.92 -5.09 -14.57
C THR A 96 2.68 -5.62 -15.30
N ARG A 97 2.54 -6.95 -15.41
CA ARG A 97 1.36 -7.60 -16.01
C ARG A 97 0.94 -8.81 -15.18
N ARG A 98 0.70 -8.58 -13.89
CA ARG A 98 0.30 -9.61 -12.91
C ARG A 98 -1.21 -9.67 -12.73
N SER A 99 -1.75 -10.88 -12.65
CA SER A 99 -3.17 -11.10 -12.34
C SER A 99 -3.45 -11.25 -10.84
N GLY A 100 -2.44 -11.66 -10.07
CA GLY A 100 -2.53 -11.87 -8.62
C GLY A 100 -1.95 -10.69 -7.82
N MET A 101 -2.64 -10.31 -6.74
CA MET A 101 -2.18 -9.22 -5.86
C MET A 101 -0.86 -9.56 -5.16
N MET A 102 -0.70 -10.80 -4.69
CA MET A 102 0.52 -11.23 -4.00
C MET A 102 1.74 -11.23 -4.94
N ASP A 103 1.56 -11.72 -6.18
CA ASP A 103 2.60 -11.71 -7.19
C ASP A 103 3.05 -10.28 -7.53
N LEU A 104 2.07 -9.37 -7.69
CA LEU A 104 2.35 -7.95 -7.93
C LEU A 104 3.13 -7.33 -6.76
N ILE A 105 2.74 -7.62 -5.52
CA ILE A 105 3.44 -7.11 -4.32
C ILE A 105 4.87 -7.61 -4.29
N GLU A 106 5.11 -8.90 -4.53
CA GLU A 106 6.45 -9.48 -4.48
C GLU A 106 7.34 -8.93 -5.61
N GLU A 107 6.81 -8.82 -6.81
CA GLU A 107 7.52 -8.25 -7.96
C GLU A 107 7.95 -6.80 -7.71
N LEU A 108 7.04 -5.97 -7.21
CA LEU A 108 7.33 -4.58 -6.85
C LEU A 108 8.33 -4.50 -5.69
N TYR A 109 8.13 -5.28 -4.62
CA TYR A 109 9.01 -5.25 -3.46
C TYR A 109 10.44 -5.68 -3.83
N SER A 110 10.58 -6.79 -4.56
CA SER A 110 11.87 -7.31 -5.00
C SER A 110 12.63 -6.33 -5.88
N TYR A 111 11.93 -5.64 -6.79
CA TYR A 111 12.55 -4.62 -7.63
C TYR A 111 12.96 -3.35 -6.86
N MET A 112 12.12 -2.91 -5.91
CA MET A 112 12.30 -1.61 -5.24
C MET A 112 13.21 -1.65 -4.00
N LYS A 113 13.39 -2.82 -3.36
CA LYS A 113 14.06 -2.92 -2.04
C LYS A 113 15.48 -2.35 -2.03
N ASP A 114 16.23 -2.51 -3.12
CA ASP A 114 17.64 -2.10 -3.26
C ASP A 114 17.85 -0.88 -4.17
N ARG A 115 16.77 -0.23 -4.61
CA ARG A 115 16.81 0.97 -5.47
C ARG A 115 16.23 2.17 -4.75
N TYR A 116 16.89 3.33 -4.83
CA TYR A 116 16.45 4.57 -4.17
C TYR A 116 15.83 5.53 -5.17
N PHE A 117 14.71 6.15 -4.83
CA PHE A 117 13.92 6.94 -5.77
C PHE A 117 14.10 8.44 -5.56
N LYS A 118 13.93 9.23 -6.63
CA LYS A 118 14.03 10.69 -6.56
C LYS A 118 13.09 11.26 -5.49
N GLY A 119 13.64 12.07 -4.60
CA GLY A 119 12.94 12.69 -3.49
C GLY A 119 12.82 11.81 -2.23
N GLU A 120 13.26 10.56 -2.27
CA GLU A 120 13.26 9.65 -1.12
C GLU A 120 14.27 10.07 -0.05
N GLU A 121 13.90 9.91 1.22
CA GLU A 121 14.81 10.06 2.35
C GLU A 121 15.61 8.78 2.59
N VAL A 122 16.91 8.93 2.74
CA VAL A 122 17.87 7.84 2.92
C VAL A 122 18.84 8.13 4.06
N ILE A 123 19.46 7.08 4.56
CA ILE A 123 20.53 7.14 5.55
C ILE A 123 21.84 6.83 4.81
N TYR A 124 22.81 7.72 4.92
CA TYR A 124 24.18 7.50 4.48
C TYR A 124 24.96 6.80 5.59
N CYS A 125 25.57 5.67 5.25
CA CYS A 125 26.27 4.76 6.14
C CYS A 125 27.57 4.26 5.48
N ALA A 126 28.55 5.14 5.26
CA ALA A 126 29.87 4.71 4.81
C ALA A 126 30.72 4.16 5.97
N LYS A 127 31.65 3.25 5.65
CA LYS A 127 32.57 2.67 6.64
C LYS A 127 33.39 3.76 7.33
N GLY A 128 33.34 3.81 8.65
CA GLY A 128 34.12 4.75 9.47
C GLY A 128 33.54 6.17 9.54
N GLU A 129 32.40 6.44 8.90
CA GLU A 129 31.71 7.73 8.99
C GLU A 129 30.47 7.65 9.90
N THR A 130 30.13 8.77 10.54
CA THR A 130 28.88 8.89 11.29
C THR A 130 27.68 8.82 10.34
N GLU A 131 26.63 8.10 10.76
CA GLU A 131 25.40 8.03 9.98
C GLU A 131 24.79 9.42 9.77
N MET A 132 24.42 9.73 8.53
CA MET A 132 23.81 11.00 8.17
C MET A 132 22.51 10.78 7.41
N TYR A 133 21.52 11.63 7.67
CA TYR A 133 20.24 11.60 6.96
C TYR A 133 20.30 12.53 5.76
N GLY A 134 19.69 12.11 4.66
CA GLY A 134 19.62 12.92 3.46
C GLY A 134 18.47 12.55 2.55
N LYS A 135 18.44 13.17 1.38
CA LYS A 135 17.39 13.02 0.37
C LYS A 135 17.99 12.85 -1.02
N ILE A 136 17.46 11.89 -1.78
CA ILE A 136 17.85 11.69 -3.19
C ILE A 136 17.34 12.88 -4.02
N LEU A 137 18.25 13.61 -4.65
CA LEU A 137 17.91 14.69 -5.59
C LEU A 137 17.92 14.22 -7.05
N GLY A 138 18.73 13.21 -7.35
CA GLY A 138 18.87 12.67 -8.69
C GLY A 138 19.91 11.55 -8.74
N PHE A 139 20.42 11.32 -9.94
CA PHE A 139 21.28 10.18 -10.26
C PHE A 139 22.50 10.67 -11.03
N VAL A 140 23.63 10.01 -10.81
CA VAL A 140 24.92 10.35 -11.43
C VAL A 140 25.34 9.26 -12.40
N LYS A 141 25.23 7.99 -11.98
CA LYS A 141 25.67 6.84 -12.78
C LYS A 141 24.72 5.65 -12.60
N ASP A 142 24.36 5.02 -13.71
CA ASP A 142 23.56 3.79 -13.74
C ASP A 142 24.45 2.54 -13.61
N SER A 143 23.89 1.45 -13.07
CA SER A 143 24.53 0.14 -13.03
C SER A 143 23.46 -0.96 -12.94
N THR A 144 23.75 -2.12 -13.52
CA THR A 144 22.94 -3.34 -13.33
C THR A 144 23.02 -3.84 -11.89
N ASN A 145 24.15 -3.60 -11.22
CA ASN A 145 24.32 -3.85 -9.80
C ASN A 145 23.82 -2.66 -8.98
N CYS A 146 22.74 -2.86 -8.21
CA CYS A 146 22.10 -1.79 -7.44
C CYS A 146 23.04 -1.13 -6.42
N ALA A 147 24.03 -1.86 -5.92
CA ALA A 147 25.02 -1.38 -4.97
C ALA A 147 25.99 -0.34 -5.59
N GLU A 148 26.15 -0.37 -6.91
CA GLU A 148 27.08 0.49 -7.67
C GLU A 148 26.40 1.69 -8.32
N ILE A 149 25.06 1.76 -8.29
CA ILE A 149 24.31 2.94 -8.76
C ILE A 149 24.73 4.14 -7.92
N GLU A 150 24.99 5.26 -8.59
CA GLU A 150 25.46 6.48 -7.95
C GLU A 150 24.37 7.53 -7.90
N TYR A 151 24.07 8.00 -6.69
CA TYR A 151 22.97 8.90 -6.39
C TYR A 151 23.50 10.26 -5.97
N LYS A 152 22.81 11.32 -6.41
CA LYS A 152 23.03 12.68 -5.93
C LYS A 152 22.19 12.89 -4.67
N VAL A 153 22.83 12.96 -3.50
CA VAL A 153 22.16 12.99 -2.19
C VAL A 153 22.44 14.32 -1.48
N GLN A 154 21.38 14.99 -1.04
CA GLN A 154 21.48 16.16 -0.17
C GLN A 154 21.45 15.72 1.29
N LEU A 155 22.52 15.96 2.04
CA LEU A 155 22.60 15.63 3.46
C LEU A 155 22.00 16.77 4.31
N PHE A 156 21.13 16.43 5.25
CA PHE A 156 20.34 17.43 6.00
C PHE A 156 21.19 18.25 6.96
N ARG A 157 22.11 17.61 7.71
CA ARG A 157 22.92 18.29 8.73
C ARG A 157 23.91 19.29 8.13
N LYS A 158 24.57 18.92 7.04
CA LYS A 158 25.62 19.72 6.40
C LYS A 158 25.09 20.64 5.29
N LYS A 159 23.83 20.43 4.85
CA LYS A 159 23.24 21.04 3.64
C LYS A 159 24.10 20.85 2.37
N GLU A 160 25.04 19.91 2.40
CA GLU A 160 25.91 19.58 1.27
C GLU A 160 25.25 18.54 0.37
N THR A 161 25.62 18.56 -0.91
CA THR A 161 25.22 17.52 -1.86
C THR A 161 26.42 16.66 -2.20
N LYS A 162 26.28 15.34 -2.02
CA LYS A 162 27.32 14.36 -2.33
C LYS A 162 26.85 13.36 -3.37
N SER A 163 27.82 12.81 -4.09
CA SER A 163 27.65 11.64 -4.93
C SER A 163 27.92 10.40 -4.10
N ILE A 164 26.94 9.49 -3.98
CA ILE A 164 27.00 8.36 -3.04
C ILE A 164 26.55 7.09 -3.76
N GLN A 165 27.31 6.00 -3.59
CA GLN A 165 26.95 4.69 -4.15
C GLN A 165 25.84 4.03 -3.34
N GLY A 166 25.02 3.21 -4.00
CA GLY A 166 23.92 2.47 -3.36
C GLY A 166 24.34 1.61 -2.17
N LYS A 167 25.56 1.06 -2.18
CA LYS A 167 26.13 0.25 -1.09
C LYS A 167 26.27 1.02 0.24
N ASP A 168 26.46 2.33 0.16
CA ASP A 168 26.66 3.22 1.32
C ASP A 168 25.37 3.94 1.71
N LEU A 169 24.24 3.57 1.09
CA LEU A 169 22.92 4.07 1.40
C LEU A 169 22.07 2.98 2.06
N ARG A 170 21.16 3.43 2.93
CA ARG A 170 20.17 2.57 3.58
C ARG A 170 18.81 3.25 3.63
N ARG A 171 17.76 2.48 3.34
CA ARG A 171 16.37 2.87 3.57
C ARG A 171 15.97 2.51 5.01
N HIS A 172 15.25 3.40 5.68
CA HIS A 172 14.67 3.04 6.98
C HIS A 172 13.67 1.89 6.83
N LYS A 173 13.78 0.85 7.67
CA LYS A 173 13.08 -0.45 7.53
C LYS A 173 11.56 -0.34 7.37
N THR A 174 10.94 0.71 7.90
CA THR A 174 9.49 0.92 7.85
C THR A 174 9.01 1.69 6.61
N ARG A 175 9.90 2.22 5.77
CA ARG A 175 9.51 3.09 4.64
C ARG A 175 8.88 2.31 3.48
N LEU A 176 9.40 1.11 3.17
CA LEU A 176 8.91 0.21 2.13
C LEU A 176 8.70 -1.18 2.73
N THR A 177 7.44 -1.61 2.88
CA THR A 177 7.08 -2.94 3.37
C THR A 177 6.03 -3.56 2.44
N ARG A 178 5.98 -4.90 2.40
CA ARG A 178 4.94 -5.63 1.64
C ARG A 178 3.53 -5.25 2.09
N GLU A 179 3.35 -4.98 3.38
CA GLU A 179 2.05 -4.57 3.93
C GLU A 179 1.63 -3.17 3.44
N LYS A 180 2.57 -2.21 3.37
CA LYS A 180 2.31 -0.90 2.74
C LYS A 180 1.94 -1.03 1.28
N LEU A 181 2.66 -1.88 0.53
CA LEU A 181 2.33 -2.18 -0.86
C LEU A 181 0.94 -2.80 -0.97
N LYS A 182 0.62 -3.82 -0.15
CA LYS A 182 -0.68 -4.49 -0.13
C LYS A 182 -1.82 -3.51 0.07
N PHE A 183 -1.76 -2.68 1.11
CA PHE A 183 -2.83 -1.72 1.41
C PHE A 183 -2.94 -0.67 0.31
N PHE A 184 -1.81 -0.12 -0.16
CA PHE A 184 -1.83 0.87 -1.22
C PHE A 184 -2.39 0.30 -2.54
N LEU A 185 -1.96 -0.89 -2.97
CA LEU A 185 -2.40 -1.49 -4.22
C LEU A 185 -3.87 -1.92 -4.15
N LYS A 186 -4.33 -2.47 -3.01
CA LYS A 186 -5.74 -2.87 -2.83
C LYS A 186 -6.71 -1.72 -3.11
N ASP A 187 -6.39 -0.51 -2.66
CA ASP A 187 -7.26 0.66 -2.83
C ASP A 187 -7.09 1.33 -4.21
N ASN A 188 -5.91 1.19 -4.82
CA ASN A 188 -5.49 1.99 -5.97
C ASN A 188 -5.35 1.20 -7.29
N THR A 189 -5.65 -0.10 -7.30
CA THR A 189 -5.64 -0.95 -8.50
C THR A 189 -7.02 -1.46 -8.89
N GLU A 190 -7.17 -1.84 -10.15
CA GLU A 190 -8.36 -2.48 -10.71
C GLU A 190 -7.96 -3.56 -11.73
N MET A 191 -8.87 -4.49 -12.01
CA MET A 191 -8.62 -5.56 -12.98
C MET A 191 -8.97 -5.05 -14.39
N LEU A 192 -8.00 -5.02 -15.29
CA LEU A 192 -8.18 -4.65 -16.69
C LEU A 192 -7.49 -5.66 -17.60
N LYS A 193 -8.25 -6.27 -18.52
CA LYS A 193 -7.75 -7.30 -19.46
C LYS A 193 -6.96 -8.42 -18.76
N GLY A 194 -7.42 -8.82 -17.57
CA GLY A 194 -6.83 -9.89 -16.77
C GLY A 194 -5.58 -9.52 -15.95
N ALA A 195 -5.14 -8.26 -15.98
CA ALA A 195 -4.03 -7.75 -15.18
C ALA A 195 -4.51 -6.71 -14.16
N LEU A 196 -3.85 -6.66 -13.01
CA LEU A 196 -3.99 -5.57 -12.05
C LEU A 196 -3.28 -4.33 -12.59
N VAL A 197 -4.01 -3.24 -12.74
CA VAL A 197 -3.51 -1.95 -13.23
C VAL A 197 -3.82 -0.84 -12.23
N ILE A 198 -2.98 0.19 -12.17
CA ILE A 198 -3.27 1.38 -11.37
C ILE A 198 -4.47 2.12 -11.96
N LYS A 199 -5.43 2.49 -11.11
CA LYS A 199 -6.60 3.28 -11.48
C LYS A 199 -6.18 4.60 -12.13
N GLY A 200 -6.85 4.98 -13.23
CA GLY A 200 -6.53 6.20 -14.00
C GLY A 200 -6.37 7.50 -13.18
N PRO A 201 -7.28 7.82 -12.24
CA PRO A 201 -7.16 9.01 -11.39
C PRO A 201 -5.90 9.01 -10.51
N ILE A 202 -5.51 7.84 -10.01
CA ILE A 202 -4.31 7.69 -9.18
C ILE A 202 -3.06 7.86 -10.03
N LEU A 203 -3.03 7.24 -11.21
CA LEU A 203 -1.93 7.41 -12.15
C LEU A 203 -1.70 8.91 -12.45
N LYS A 204 -2.76 9.63 -12.84
CA LYS A 204 -2.74 11.08 -13.10
C LYS A 204 -2.24 11.90 -11.90
N LYS A 205 -2.68 11.55 -10.69
CA LYS A 205 -2.26 12.21 -9.45
C LYS A 205 -0.75 12.10 -9.21
N TYR A 206 -0.17 10.94 -9.48
CA TYR A 206 1.26 10.70 -9.21
C TYR A 206 2.17 11.02 -10.39
N THR A 207 1.64 11.18 -11.60
CA THR A 207 2.38 11.65 -12.78
C THR A 207 2.15 13.12 -13.11
N ASN A 208 1.41 13.88 -12.28
CA ASN A 208 1.04 15.28 -12.54
C ASN A 208 0.37 15.47 -13.93
N ASN A 209 -0.55 14.56 -14.30
CA ASN A 209 -1.19 14.51 -15.63
C ASN A 209 -0.24 14.36 -16.84
N SER A 210 1.06 14.15 -16.60
CA SER A 210 2.04 13.92 -17.65
C SER A 210 2.14 12.44 -18.01
N THR A 211 2.78 12.16 -19.15
CA THR A 211 3.13 10.81 -19.60
C THR A 211 3.96 10.10 -18.54
N ILE A 212 3.70 8.81 -18.34
CA ILE A 212 4.52 7.95 -17.47
C ILE A 212 5.96 7.97 -17.99
N LYS A 213 6.89 8.54 -17.22
CA LYS A 213 8.31 8.54 -17.53
C LYS A 213 9.07 7.92 -16.37
N PHE A 214 9.73 6.79 -16.61
CA PHE A 214 10.55 6.10 -15.61
C PHE A 214 11.70 6.99 -15.11
N GLU A 215 12.27 7.80 -16.01
CA GLU A 215 13.33 8.78 -15.73
C GLU A 215 12.97 9.79 -14.63
N ASN A 216 11.67 10.01 -14.38
CA ASN A 216 11.24 10.91 -13.31
C ASN A 216 11.51 10.34 -11.91
N ILE A 217 11.61 9.01 -11.78
CA ILE A 217 11.78 8.33 -10.49
C ILE A 217 13.14 7.67 -10.32
N HIS A 218 13.79 7.24 -11.40
CA HIS A 218 15.02 6.45 -11.36
C HIS A 218 15.83 6.58 -12.66
N ILE A 219 17.15 6.35 -12.59
CA ILE A 219 18.03 6.27 -13.75
C ILE A 219 17.92 4.91 -14.45
N GLY A 220 18.27 4.87 -15.74
CA GLY A 220 18.35 3.62 -16.51
C GLY A 220 17.08 3.29 -17.27
N LYS A 221 17.05 2.06 -17.83
CA LYS A 221 15.91 1.58 -18.61
C LYS A 221 14.75 1.17 -17.70
N PRO A 222 13.49 1.34 -18.14
CA PRO A 222 12.34 0.78 -17.44
C PRO A 222 12.49 -0.73 -17.24
N PRO A 223 11.97 -1.28 -16.13
CA PRO A 223 12.00 -2.71 -15.89
C PRO A 223 11.16 -3.48 -16.91
N VAL A 224 11.64 -4.66 -17.28
CA VAL A 224 10.89 -5.65 -18.05
C VAL A 224 10.47 -6.75 -17.09
N PHE A 225 9.16 -6.84 -16.84
CA PHE A 225 8.58 -7.85 -15.95
C PHE A 225 7.92 -8.97 -16.74
N GLU A 226 7.93 -10.17 -16.16
CA GLU A 226 7.21 -11.30 -16.74
C GLU A 226 5.69 -11.07 -16.70
N THR A 227 5.00 -11.65 -17.67
CA THR A 227 3.54 -11.56 -17.77
C THR A 227 2.91 -12.82 -17.19
N SER A 228 1.89 -12.66 -16.33
CA SER A 228 1.14 -13.81 -15.80
C SER A 228 0.49 -14.63 -16.92
N SER A 229 0.53 -15.97 -16.81
CA SER A 229 -0.03 -16.90 -17.80
C SER A 229 -1.51 -16.62 -18.12
N ARG A 230 -2.30 -16.22 -17.11
CA ARG A 230 -3.71 -15.83 -17.29
C ARG A 230 -3.87 -14.64 -18.25
N VAL A 231 -2.97 -13.67 -18.21
CA VAL A 231 -2.99 -12.50 -19.10
C VAL A 231 -2.63 -12.92 -20.52
N LEU A 232 -1.62 -13.79 -20.68
CA LEU A 232 -1.24 -14.34 -21.99
C LEU A 232 -2.40 -15.12 -22.62
N TYR A 233 -3.05 -15.99 -21.84
CA TYR A 233 -4.19 -16.79 -22.29
C TYR A 233 -5.37 -15.92 -22.77
N LEU A 234 -5.73 -14.87 -22.02
CA LEU A 234 -6.81 -13.95 -22.43
C LEU A 234 -6.46 -13.17 -23.71
N LYS A 235 -5.19 -12.81 -23.92
CA LYS A 235 -4.76 -12.20 -25.19
C LYS A 235 -4.91 -13.15 -26.37
N ILE A 236 -4.55 -14.42 -26.19
CA ILE A 236 -4.68 -15.45 -27.23
C ILE A 236 -6.16 -15.64 -27.60
N ILE A 237 -7.05 -15.77 -26.61
CA ILE A 237 -8.49 -15.88 -26.85
C ILE A 237 -9.00 -14.67 -27.63
N HIS A 238 -8.68 -13.45 -27.19
CA HIS A 238 -9.13 -12.24 -27.86
C HIS A 238 -8.62 -12.14 -29.31
N PHE A 239 -7.41 -12.61 -29.58
CA PHE A 239 -6.85 -12.65 -30.93
C PHE A 239 -7.62 -13.65 -31.82
N ILE A 240 -7.87 -14.86 -31.31
CA ILE A 240 -8.62 -15.90 -32.05
C ILE A 240 -10.05 -15.44 -32.31
N THR A 241 -10.74 -14.87 -31.33
CA THR A 241 -12.11 -14.39 -31.52
C THR A 241 -12.15 -13.22 -32.51
N SER A 242 -11.23 -12.26 -32.42
CA SER A 242 -11.17 -11.15 -33.38
C SER A 242 -10.96 -11.61 -34.83
N MET A 243 -10.22 -12.70 -35.03
CA MET A 243 -10.01 -13.28 -36.37
C MET A 243 -11.26 -14.00 -36.89
N ALA A 244 -12.03 -14.64 -36.00
CA ALA A 244 -13.26 -15.36 -36.35
C ALA A 244 -14.43 -14.43 -36.73
N TYR A 245 -14.46 -13.18 -36.25
CA TYR A 245 -15.49 -12.18 -36.59
C TYR A 245 -15.15 -11.30 -37.81
N GLN A 246 -13.98 -11.51 -38.43
CA GLN A 246 -13.57 -10.81 -39.65
C GLN A 246 -13.73 -11.65 -40.93
N GLN A 247 -14.36 -12.83 -40.82
CA GLN A 247 -14.82 -13.68 -41.92
C GLN A 247 -16.35 -13.70 -41.95
#